data_AF-A0A1W6NYY8-F1
#
_entry.id   AF-A0A1W6NYY8-F1
#
_cell.length_a   1.000
_cell.length_b   1.000
_cell.length_c   1.000
_cell.angle_alpha   90.00
_cell.angle_beta   90.00
_cell.angle_gamma   90.00
#
_symmetry.space_group_name_H-M   'P 1'
#
loop_
_entity.id
_entity.type
_entity.pdbx_description
1 polymer ?
#
loop_
_entity_poly.entity_id
_entity_poly.type
_entity_poly.pdbx_seq_one_letter_code
_entity_poly.pdbx_strand_id
1 'polypeptide(L)'
;MRPICITAGALGDNLPAQDLRVSPQHRMLVRSKIAERMFGGEVLVPAVKLTALPGIYVDEAAASVEYFHILFDQHEIVFANGAESESLHTGPIALASLPAASRAEIFAIFPELEEIGAERELARAVPSGRAIKTLIERHATNDKSIQASA
;
A
#
# COMPACT_ATOMS: atom_id res chain seq x y z
N MET A 1 -1.89 16.74 -2.08
CA MET A 1 -2.00 15.52 -2.92
C MET A 1 -3.38 14.93 -2.67
N ARG A 2 -4.18 14.64 -3.70
CA ARG A 2 -5.50 13.99 -3.53
C ARG A 2 -5.32 12.52 -3.12
N PRO A 3 -6.16 11.99 -2.21
CA PRO A 3 -6.06 10.60 -1.79
C PRO A 3 -6.74 9.68 -2.82
N ILE A 4 -6.43 8.39 -2.72
CA ILE A 4 -7.20 7.34 -3.38
C ILE A 4 -8.28 6.89 -2.41
N CYS A 5 -9.54 6.89 -2.85
CA CYS A 5 -10.65 6.26 -2.15
C CYS A 5 -10.82 4.83 -2.67
N ILE A 6 -10.87 3.90 -1.73
CA ILE A 6 -11.22 2.49 -1.93
C ILE A 6 -12.56 2.31 -1.22
N THR A 7 -13.66 2.16 -1.96
CA THR A 7 -14.98 2.05 -1.37
C THR A 7 -15.14 0.75 -0.58
N ALA A 8 -16.06 0.75 0.38
CA ALA A 8 -16.39 -0.45 1.12
C ALA A 8 -16.63 -1.67 0.20
N GLY A 9 -15.99 -2.80 0.50
CA GLY A 9 -16.08 -4.04 -0.28
C GLY A 9 -15.32 -4.10 -1.61
N ALA A 10 -14.65 -3.02 -2.05
CA ALA A 10 -14.00 -2.96 -3.37
C ALA A 10 -12.80 -3.92 -3.53
N LEU A 11 -12.19 -4.39 -2.44
CA LEU A 11 -11.03 -5.28 -2.49
C LEU A 11 -11.39 -6.77 -2.51
N GLY A 12 -12.63 -7.11 -2.16
CA GLY A 12 -13.10 -8.48 -1.93
C GLY A 12 -13.50 -8.74 -0.48
N ASP A 13 -14.31 -9.76 -0.24
CA ASP A 13 -14.71 -10.23 1.11
C ASP A 13 -15.23 -9.14 2.05
N ASN A 14 -15.96 -8.17 1.49
CA ASN A 14 -16.45 -6.98 2.21
C ASN A 14 -15.34 -6.09 2.78
N LEU A 15 -14.15 -6.12 2.16
CA LEU A 15 -13.02 -5.26 2.49
C LEU A 15 -12.84 -4.12 1.48
N PRO A 16 -12.47 -2.91 1.93
CA PRO A 16 -12.47 -2.51 3.34
C PRO A 16 -13.91 -2.51 3.90
N ALA A 17 -14.06 -2.62 5.22
CA ALA A 17 -15.37 -2.66 5.90
C ALA A 17 -16.14 -1.32 5.78
N GLN A 18 -15.43 -0.24 5.47
CA GLN A 18 -15.94 1.10 5.19
C GLN A 18 -14.96 1.79 4.24
N ASP A 19 -15.40 2.86 3.56
CA ASP A 19 -14.55 3.61 2.64
C ASP A 19 -13.18 3.95 3.26
N LEU A 20 -12.12 3.56 2.58
CA LEU A 20 -10.74 3.75 3.00
C LEU A 20 -10.05 4.76 2.09
N ARG A 21 -9.48 5.82 2.68
CA ARG A 21 -8.70 6.82 1.96
C ARG A 21 -7.23 6.66 2.29
N VAL A 22 -6.40 6.51 1.26
CA VAL A 22 -4.95 6.32 1.40
C VAL A 22 -4.19 7.25 0.47
N SER A 23 -2.90 7.47 0.75
CA SER A 23 -2.05 8.21 -0.18
C SER A 23 -1.87 7.41 -1.47
N PRO A 24 -1.71 8.06 -2.64
CA PRO A 24 -1.58 7.37 -3.93
C PRO A 24 -0.48 6.29 -3.98
N GLN A 25 0.60 6.49 -3.22
CA GLN A 25 1.75 5.59 -3.19
C GLN A 25 1.69 4.57 -2.05
N HIS A 26 0.72 4.67 -1.14
CA HIS A 26 0.51 3.67 -0.09
C HIS A 26 0.16 2.33 -0.73
N ARG A 27 0.88 1.27 -0.35
CA ARG A 27 0.68 -0.04 -0.95
C ARG A 27 -0.35 -0.86 -0.18
N MET A 28 -1.29 -1.41 -0.93
CA MET A 28 -2.25 -2.39 -0.45
C MET A 28 -1.73 -3.79 -0.73
N LEU A 29 -2.01 -4.75 0.16
CA LEU A 29 -1.70 -6.14 -0.07
C LEU A 29 -2.63 -6.71 -1.15
N VAL A 30 -2.07 -7.45 -2.09
CA VAL A 30 -2.81 -8.29 -3.03
C VAL A 30 -2.51 -9.75 -2.71
N ARG A 31 -3.52 -10.43 -2.15
CA ARG A 31 -3.54 -11.85 -1.86
C ARG A 31 -4.61 -12.51 -2.73
N SER A 32 -4.18 -13.20 -3.78
CA SER A 32 -5.07 -13.88 -4.70
C SER A 32 -4.39 -15.04 -5.42
N LYS A 33 -5.19 -15.97 -5.98
CA LYS A 33 -4.66 -17.03 -6.86
C LYS A 33 -3.96 -16.49 -8.11
N ILE A 34 -4.27 -15.25 -8.52
CA ILE A 34 -3.62 -14.60 -9.65
C ILE A 34 -2.22 -14.13 -9.23
N ALA A 35 -2.10 -13.48 -8.07
CA ALA A 35 -0.82 -13.07 -7.51
C ALA A 35 0.09 -14.28 -7.27
N GLU A 36 -0.45 -15.35 -6.66
CA GLU A 36 0.25 -16.62 -6.46
C GLU A 36 0.84 -17.17 -7.77
N ARG A 37 0.03 -17.23 -8.83
CA ARG A 37 0.48 -17.74 -10.13
C ARG A 37 1.50 -16.84 -10.83
N MET A 38 1.46 -15.53 -10.57
CA MET A 38 2.34 -14.55 -11.24
C MET A 38 3.65 -14.35 -10.51
N PHE A 39 3.64 -14.45 -9.19
CA PHE A 39 4.73 -14.01 -8.33
C PHE A 39 5.15 -15.05 -7.29
N GLY A 40 4.44 -16.17 -7.17
CA GLY A 40 4.68 -17.20 -6.16
C GLY A 40 4.30 -16.78 -4.73
N GLY A 41 3.42 -15.78 -4.60
CA GLY A 41 2.99 -15.29 -3.30
C GLY A 41 2.19 -13.99 -3.35
N GLU A 42 1.99 -13.42 -2.17
CA GLU A 42 1.37 -12.11 -1.95
C GLU A 42 2.29 -10.97 -2.36
N VAL A 43 1.71 -9.87 -2.84
CA VAL A 43 2.47 -8.71 -3.31
C VAL A 43 1.87 -7.40 -2.82
N LEU A 44 2.70 -6.36 -2.74
CA LEU A 44 2.28 -5.01 -2.41
C LEU A 44 2.12 -4.15 -3.66
N VAL A 45 0.97 -3.50 -3.80
CA VAL A 45 0.61 -2.69 -4.98
C VAL A 45 0.22 -1.26 -4.55
N PRO A 46 0.82 -0.21 -5.12
CA PRO A 46 0.43 1.17 -4.83
C PRO A 46 -1.05 1.42 -5.15
N ALA A 47 -1.78 2.11 -4.27
CA ALA A 47 -3.21 2.37 -4.41
C ALA A 47 -3.57 3.06 -5.74
N VAL A 48 -2.72 3.95 -6.25
CA VAL A 48 -2.93 4.61 -7.55
C VAL A 48 -2.97 3.63 -8.73
N LYS A 49 -2.36 2.45 -8.62
CA LYS A 49 -2.41 1.41 -9.65
C LYS A 49 -3.71 0.60 -9.60
N LEU A 50 -4.43 0.66 -8.49
CA LEU A 50 -5.69 -0.05 -8.28
C LEU A 50 -6.90 0.70 -8.85
N THR A 51 -6.75 1.96 -9.26
CA THR A 51 -7.87 2.79 -9.78
C THR A 51 -8.47 2.29 -11.11
N ALA A 52 -7.88 1.26 -11.71
CA ALA A 52 -8.46 0.56 -12.85
C ALA A 52 -9.47 -0.53 -12.44
N LEU A 53 -9.60 -0.81 -11.14
CA LEU A 53 -10.59 -1.73 -10.59
C LEU A 53 -11.86 -0.98 -10.16
N PRO A 54 -13.04 -1.62 -10.21
CA PRO A 54 -14.29 -1.02 -9.74
C PRO A 54 -14.21 -0.58 -8.28
N GLY A 55 -14.81 0.58 -7.94
CA GLY A 55 -14.88 1.08 -6.57
C GLY A 55 -13.59 1.74 -6.05
N ILE A 56 -12.59 1.95 -6.91
CA ILE A 56 -11.32 2.57 -6.52
C ILE A 56 -11.04 3.78 -7.41
N TYR A 57 -10.88 4.97 -6.84
CA TYR A 57 -10.75 6.22 -7.60
C TYR A 57 -9.98 7.29 -6.83
N VAL A 58 -9.53 8.33 -7.54
CA VAL A 58 -8.95 9.54 -6.95
C VAL A 58 -10.09 10.38 -6.35
N ASP A 59 -10.05 10.66 -5.04
CA ASP A 59 -11.05 11.48 -4.37
C ASP A 59 -10.78 12.97 -4.62
N GLU A 60 -11.36 13.51 -5.68
CA GLU A 60 -11.23 14.93 -6.06
C GLU A 60 -11.97 15.87 -5.10
N ALA A 61 -12.92 15.35 -4.31
CA ALA A 61 -13.75 16.13 -3.40
C ALA A 61 -13.07 16.37 -2.03
N ALA A 62 -12.03 15.61 -1.69
CA ALA A 62 -11.31 15.73 -0.43
C ALA A 62 -10.65 17.11 -0.27
N ALA A 63 -11.23 17.99 0.57
CA ALA A 63 -10.75 19.36 0.76
C ALA A 63 -9.36 19.44 1.40
N SER A 64 -9.09 18.59 2.39
CA SER A 64 -7.81 18.45 3.07
C SER A 64 -7.59 16.99 3.49
N VAL A 65 -6.34 16.56 3.55
CA VAL A 65 -5.96 15.21 4.00
C VAL A 65 -4.76 15.33 4.92
N GLU A 66 -4.80 14.58 6.01
CA GLU A 66 -3.68 14.36 6.92
C GLU A 66 -3.30 12.88 6.84
N TYR A 67 -2.00 12.60 6.72
CA TYR A 67 -1.48 11.23 6.63
C TYR A 67 -0.69 10.91 7.89
N PHE A 68 -1.07 9.81 8.53
CA PHE A 68 -0.33 9.26 9.65
C PHE A 68 0.46 8.06 9.16
N HIS A 69 1.75 8.03 9.48
CA HIS A 69 2.64 6.92 9.17
C HIS A 69 2.94 6.14 10.43
N ILE A 70 2.81 4.81 10.35
CA ILE A 70 3.14 3.90 11.44
C ILE A 70 4.42 3.17 11.05
N LEU A 71 5.44 3.29 11.89
CA LEU A 71 6.76 2.70 11.69
C LEU A 71 6.99 1.62 12.75
N PHE A 72 7.50 0.47 12.31
CA PHE A 72 7.87 -0.67 13.16
C PHE A 72 9.35 -1.00 12.93
N ASP A 73 9.91 -1.92 13.74
CA ASP A 73 11.28 -2.44 13.62
C ASP A 73 11.52 -3.19 12.30
N GLN A 74 10.47 -3.77 11.72
CA GLN A 74 10.46 -4.34 10.37
C GLN A 74 9.31 -3.75 9.53
N HIS A 75 9.36 -3.94 8.22
CA HIS A 75 8.20 -3.60 7.40
C HIS A 75 7.10 -4.63 7.63
N GLU A 76 5.90 -4.16 7.94
CA GLU A 76 4.80 -5.01 8.41
C GLU A 76 3.56 -4.83 7.53
N ILE A 77 2.69 -5.84 7.54
CA ILE A 77 1.32 -5.72 7.04
C ILE A 77 0.44 -5.26 8.19
N VAL A 78 -0.31 -4.20 7.96
CA VAL A 78 -1.27 -3.61 8.90
C VAL A 78 -2.68 -3.69 8.32
N PHE A 79 -3.67 -3.50 9.19
CA PHE A 79 -5.08 -3.51 8.79
C PHE A 79 -5.67 -2.11 8.93
N ALA A 80 -6.12 -1.55 7.81
CA ALA A 80 -6.80 -0.25 7.76
C ALA A 80 -8.25 -0.47 7.31
N ASN A 81 -9.22 -0.14 8.18
CA ASN A 81 -10.63 -0.45 7.96
C ASN A 81 -10.87 -1.93 7.57
N GLY A 82 -10.07 -2.84 8.12
CA GLY A 82 -10.09 -4.28 7.81
C GLY A 82 -9.31 -4.69 6.55
N ALA A 83 -8.95 -3.77 5.66
CA ALA A 83 -8.14 -4.07 4.49
C ALA A 83 -6.65 -4.18 4.85
N GLU A 84 -5.95 -5.14 4.24
CA GLU A 84 -4.51 -5.33 4.45
C GLU A 84 -3.70 -4.32 3.64
N SER A 85 -2.83 -3.57 4.30
CA SER A 85 -1.94 -2.58 3.69
C SER A 85 -0.57 -2.59 4.36
N GLU A 86 0.34 -1.78 3.86
CA GLU A 86 1.68 -1.70 4.42
C GLU A 86 1.83 -0.75 5.62
N SER A 87 2.79 -1.01 6.50
CA SER A 87 3.37 0.00 7.38
C SER A 87 4.34 0.92 6.61
N LEU A 88 4.90 1.95 7.25
CA LEU A 88 5.88 2.81 6.57
C LEU A 88 7.16 2.03 6.27
N HIS A 89 7.44 1.80 4.98
CA HIS A 89 8.76 1.38 4.53
C HIS A 89 9.67 2.59 4.35
N THR A 90 10.65 2.73 5.23
CA THR A 90 11.63 3.83 5.22
C THR A 90 12.76 3.56 4.22
N GLY A 91 12.46 3.67 2.93
CA GLY A 91 13.50 3.88 1.92
C GLY A 91 14.04 5.32 1.97
N PRO A 92 15.23 5.63 1.41
CA PRO A 92 15.83 6.97 1.42
C PRO A 92 14.89 8.07 0.91
N ILE A 93 14.02 7.73 -0.05
CA ILE A 93 13.03 8.63 -0.66
C ILE A 93 11.88 8.96 0.32
N ALA A 94 11.43 7.99 1.12
CA ALA A 94 10.33 8.21 2.06
C ALA A 94 10.76 9.16 3.19
N LEU A 95 11.96 8.96 3.75
CA LEU A 95 12.53 9.84 4.78
C LEU A 95 12.79 11.26 4.27
N ALA A 96 13.16 11.41 2.99
CA ALA A 96 13.36 12.72 2.36
C ALA A 96 12.06 13.52 2.17
N SER A 97 10.90 12.84 2.11
CA SER A 97 9.59 13.50 1.98
C SER A 97 9.00 14.02 3.30
N LEU A 98 9.59 13.64 4.43
CA LEU A 98 9.15 14.08 5.75
C LEU A 98 9.73 15.44 6.12
N PRO A 99 9.00 16.25 6.92
CA PRO A 99 9.56 17.46 7.52
C PRO A 99 10.82 17.16 8.33
N ALA A 100 11.77 18.10 8.36
CA ALA A 100 13.06 17.90 9.03
C ALA A 100 12.91 17.53 10.53
N ALA A 101 11.91 18.09 11.22
CA ALA A 101 11.63 17.78 12.61
C ALA A 101 11.16 16.32 12.81
N SER A 102 10.22 15.84 11.99
CA SER A 102 9.75 14.46 12.01
C SER A 102 10.85 13.48 11.65
N ARG A 103 11.72 13.84 10.70
CA ARG A 103 12.89 13.03 10.35
C ARG A 103 13.88 12.92 11.51
N ALA A 104 14.14 14.01 12.24
CA ALA A 104 15.02 13.99 13.41
C ALA A 104 14.46 13.13 14.55
N GLU A 105 13.15 13.18 14.78
CA GLU A 105 12.48 12.32 15.75
C GLU A 105 12.57 10.83 15.35
N ILE A 106 12.34 10.52 14.06
CA ILE A 106 12.50 9.16 13.54
C ILE A 106 13.93 8.65 13.75
N PHE A 107 14.95 9.44 13.45
CA PHE A 107 16.35 9.03 13.67
C PHE A 107 16.72 8.89 15.15
N ALA A 108 16.10 9.65 16.05
CA ALA A 108 16.30 9.48 17.48
C ALA A 108 15.73 8.16 18.01
N ILE A 109 14.62 7.68 17.42
CA ILE A 109 13.95 6.42 17.81
C ILE A 109 14.58 5.22 17.08
N PHE A 110 14.92 5.39 15.81
CA PHE A 110 15.47 4.37 14.91
C PHE A 110 16.82 4.84 14.33
N PRO A 111 17.89 4.90 15.15
CA PRO A 111 19.19 5.40 14.73
C PRO A 111 19.81 4.62 13.57
N GLU A 112 19.44 3.34 13.40
CA GLU A 112 19.84 2.49 12.27
C GLU A 112 19.36 3.03 10.92
N LEU A 113 18.35 3.91 10.88
CA LEU A 113 17.88 4.55 9.65
C LEU A 113 18.82 5.65 9.13
N GLU A 114 19.79 6.10 9.93
CA GLU A 114 20.84 7.02 9.47
C GLU A 114 21.90 6.32 8.62
N GLU A 115 22.01 4.99 8.71
CA GLU A 115 22.99 4.22 7.94
C GLU A 115 22.60 4.18 6.46
N ILE A 116 23.37 4.92 5.64
CA ILE A 116 23.25 4.90 4.18
C ILE A 116 23.52 3.48 3.68
N GLY A 117 22.48 2.81 3.20
CA GLY A 117 22.57 1.47 2.61
C GLY A 117 21.96 0.35 3.46
N ALA A 118 21.38 0.65 4.63
CA ALA A 118 20.54 -0.29 5.35
C ALA A 118 19.22 -0.54 4.59
N GLU A 119 19.24 -1.48 3.63
CA GLU A 119 18.04 -1.93 2.95
C GLU A 119 17.17 -2.70 3.95
N ARG A 120 16.08 -2.09 4.39
CA ARG A 120 15.07 -2.79 5.19
C ARG A 120 14.26 -3.70 4.31
N GLU A 121 14.16 -4.96 4.69
CA GLU A 121 13.36 -5.93 3.97
C GLU A 121 11.89 -5.49 3.91
N LEU A 122 11.28 -5.62 2.73
CA LEU A 122 9.86 -5.40 2.57
C LEU A 122 9.10 -6.62 3.11
N ALA A 123 8.03 -6.38 3.88
CA ALA A 123 7.06 -7.40 4.29
C ALA A 123 6.67 -8.35 3.16
N ARG A 124 6.49 -7.82 1.94
CA ARG A 124 6.15 -8.57 0.73
C ARG A 124 6.80 -7.97 -0.51
N ALA A 125 6.91 -8.77 -1.55
CA ALA A 125 7.45 -8.35 -2.83
C ALA A 125 6.64 -7.19 -3.44
N VAL A 126 7.36 -6.24 -4.06
CA VAL A 126 6.77 -5.12 -4.81
C VAL A 126 7.13 -5.32 -6.29
N PRO A 127 6.18 -5.82 -7.12
CA PRO A 127 6.47 -6.10 -8.52
C PRO A 127 6.73 -4.82 -9.32
N SER A 128 7.36 -4.98 -10.49
CA SER A 128 7.55 -3.86 -11.42
C SER A 128 6.21 -3.29 -11.90
N GLY A 129 6.21 -2.02 -12.30
CA GLY A 129 4.99 -1.36 -12.79
C GLY A 129 4.33 -2.07 -13.98
N ARG A 130 5.12 -2.71 -14.86
CA ARG A 130 4.60 -3.52 -15.97
C ARG A 130 3.89 -4.77 -15.46
N ALA A 131 4.49 -5.47 -14.49
CA ALA A 131 3.90 -6.67 -13.90
C ALA A 131 2.63 -6.36 -13.11
N ILE A 132 2.61 -5.24 -12.36
CA ILE A 132 1.41 -4.72 -11.68
C ILE A 132 0.31 -4.46 -12.69
N LYS A 133 0.60 -3.79 -13.82
CA LYS A 133 -0.41 -3.53 -14.85
C LYS A 133 -1.08 -4.82 -15.32
N THR A 134 -0.29 -5.86 -15.63
CA THR A 134 -0.80 -7.17 -16.03
C THR A 134 -1.61 -7.86 -14.92
N LEU A 135 -1.20 -7.72 -13.66
CA LEU A 135 -1.95 -8.24 -12.51
C LEU A 135 -3.35 -7.61 -12.46
N ILE A 136 -3.44 -6.29 -12.55
CA ILE A 136 -4.70 -5.55 -12.48
C ILE A 136 -5.62 -5.88 -13.67
N GLU A 137 -5.07 -5.97 -14.89
CA GLU A 137 -5.83 -6.40 -16.09
C GLU A 137 -6.43 -7.80 -15.92
N ARG A 138 -5.69 -8.73 -15.31
CA ARG A 138 -6.18 -10.10 -15.04
C ARG A 138 -7.26 -10.12 -13.96
N HIS A 139 -7.13 -9.32 -12.91
CA HIS A 139 -8.17 -9.20 -11.89
C HIS A 139 -9.47 -8.63 -12.48
N ALA A 140 -9.37 -7.57 -13.29
CA ALA A 140 -10.52 -6.98 -13.98
C ALA A 140 -11.17 -7.95 -14.97
N THR A 141 -10.38 -8.66 -15.78
CA THR A 141 -10.91 -9.60 -16.79
C THR A 141 -11.59 -10.83 -16.17
N ASN A 142 -11.07 -11.33 -15.05
CA ASN A 142 -11.56 -12.57 -14.43
C ASN A 142 -12.57 -12.33 -13.30
N ASP A 143 -12.94 -11.07 -13.03
CA ASP A 143 -13.79 -10.65 -11.92
C ASP A 143 -13.35 -11.30 -10.59
N LYS A 144 -12.06 -11.14 -10.28
CA LYS A 144 -11.46 -11.68 -9.05
C LYS A 144 -11.06 -10.57 -8.10
N SER A 145 -11.46 -10.72 -6.85
CA SER A 145 -11.00 -9.92 -5.72
C SER A 145 -9.49 -9.94 -5.54
N ILE A 146 -8.94 -8.84 -5.02
CA ILE A 146 -7.50 -8.69 -4.77
C ILE A 146 -7.10 -9.00 -3.33
N GLN A 147 -8.05 -8.95 -2.39
CA GLN A 147 -7.90 -9.48 -1.04
C GLN A 147 -8.96 -10.58 -0.88
N ALA A 148 -8.50 -11.82 -0.89
CA ALA A 148 -9.32 -12.99 -0.59
C ALA A 148 -8.90 -13.58 0.75
N SER A 149 -9.87 -14.05 1.51
CA SER A 149 -9.72 -14.91 2.67
C SER A 149 -9.08 -16.21 2.20
N ALA A 150 -8.04 -16.65 2.91
CA ALA A 150 -7.29 -17.87 2.61
C ALA A 150 -8.18 -19.12 2.54
#